data_AF-E5Y9I8-F1
#
_entry.id   AF-E5Y9I8-F1
#
_cell.length_a   1.000
_cell.length_b   1.000
_cell.length_c   1.000
_cell.angle_alpha   90.00
_cell.angle_beta   90.00
_cell.angle_gamma   90.00
#
_symmetry.space_group_name_H-M   'P 1'
#
loop_
_entity.id
_entity.type
_entity.pdbx_description
1 polymer ?
#
loop_
_entity_poly.entity_id
_entity_poly.type
_entity_poly.pdbx_seq_one_letter_code
_entity_poly.pdbx_strand_id
1 'polypeptide(L)'
;MTSYGCHPFSRAGLSLHLRPQRRVRVASELDFELLTIDGSGGGTGMSPNDMLDNWGVPSVLLHAKAHDYAFLRAAAGKKVVDLAVGGGLAKPSQAFKALALGAPYVKAVCMSRSFMIPAFLGCNIEGALHPERRERVHGAWSALPKTVLDIGDTPETIFAGYHALKERLGADEMAHIPYGAIAMWTMCDRLGAGLQHHMAGARKFGVEHIDRTDICAANRETAQETGIPFITEQDDELARRIVLG
;
A
#
# COMPACT_ATOMS: atom_id res chain seq x y z
N MET A 1 3.28 -17.72 -11.39
CA MET A 1 2.25 -17.12 -10.51
C MET A 1 1.42 -16.19 -11.37
N THR A 2 0.33 -16.69 -11.94
CA THR A 2 -0.51 -15.94 -12.88
C THR A 2 -1.40 -15.02 -12.06
N SER A 3 -1.08 -13.73 -11.95
CA SER A 3 -2.04 -12.77 -11.40
C SER A 3 -3.15 -12.63 -12.43
N TYR A 4 -4.36 -13.08 -12.11
CA TYR A 4 -5.53 -12.79 -12.95
C TYR A 4 -5.90 -11.30 -12.78
N GLY A 5 -5.18 -10.45 -13.51
CA GLY A 5 -5.59 -9.08 -13.81
C GLY A 5 -6.86 -9.10 -14.67
N CYS A 6 -7.80 -8.22 -14.35
CA CYS A 6 -9.13 -8.13 -14.92
C CYS A 6 -9.16 -7.95 -16.46
N HIS A 7 -9.61 -8.94 -17.25
CA HIS A 7 -10.20 -8.76 -18.61
C HIS A 7 -11.17 -9.93 -18.92
N PRO A 8 -12.35 -9.78 -19.57
CA PRO A 8 -12.57 -9.17 -20.91
C PRO A 8 -13.83 -8.27 -21.10
N PHE A 9 -13.87 -7.59 -22.26
CA PHE A 9 -14.70 -6.45 -22.72
C PHE A 9 -16.22 -6.66 -22.98
N SER A 10 -17.01 -5.58 -22.85
CA SER A 10 -18.24 -5.34 -23.64
C SER A 10 -18.56 -3.84 -23.82
N ARG A 11 -19.47 -3.53 -24.76
CA ARG A 11 -19.54 -2.31 -25.61
C ARG A 11 -20.60 -1.26 -25.19
N ALA A 12 -20.90 -1.13 -23.91
CA ALA A 12 -21.82 -0.10 -23.41
C ALA A 12 -21.17 0.58 -22.20
N GLY A 13 -21.22 1.91 -22.14
CA GLY A 13 -20.54 2.78 -21.15
C GLY A 13 -21.01 2.62 -19.70
N LEU A 14 -20.88 1.41 -19.17
CA LEU A 14 -21.07 1.02 -17.78
C LEU A 14 -19.92 0.07 -17.46
N SER A 15 -18.95 0.50 -16.66
CA SER A 15 -17.79 -0.35 -16.32
C SER A 15 -18.22 -1.60 -15.56
N LEU A 16 -18.39 -2.71 -16.30
CA LEU A 16 -18.75 -4.02 -15.75
C LEU A 16 -17.65 -4.62 -14.85
N HIS A 17 -16.46 -4.00 -14.78
CA HIS A 17 -15.25 -4.51 -14.15
C HIS A 17 -15.17 -4.24 -12.63
N LEU A 18 -16.07 -3.42 -12.10
CA LEU A 18 -16.09 -2.92 -10.71
C LEU A 18 -17.16 -3.59 -9.85
N ARG A 19 -17.26 -4.93 -9.88
CA ARG A 19 -18.21 -5.68 -9.05
C ARG A 19 -17.52 -6.42 -7.91
N PRO A 20 -16.99 -5.73 -6.88
CA PRO A 20 -16.36 -6.40 -5.74
C PRO A 20 -17.32 -7.40 -5.07
N GLN A 21 -18.64 -7.15 -5.09
CA GLN A 21 -19.66 -8.08 -4.59
C GLN A 21 -19.58 -9.50 -5.19
N ARG A 22 -19.39 -9.61 -6.52
CA ARG A 22 -19.31 -10.92 -7.17
C ARG A 22 -17.98 -11.60 -6.87
N ARG A 23 -16.90 -10.83 -6.79
CA ARG A 23 -15.55 -11.34 -6.56
C ARG A 23 -15.35 -11.82 -5.14
N VAL A 24 -15.73 -11.01 -4.15
CA VAL A 24 -15.71 -11.40 -2.73
C VAL A 24 -16.50 -12.68 -2.55
N ARG A 25 -17.70 -12.78 -3.14
CA ARG A 25 -18.51 -14.01 -3.10
C ARG A 25 -17.78 -15.21 -3.71
N VAL A 26 -17.38 -15.11 -4.98
CA VAL A 26 -16.79 -16.25 -5.72
C VAL A 26 -15.47 -16.69 -5.11
N ALA A 27 -14.56 -15.75 -4.78
CA ALA A 27 -13.29 -16.08 -4.16
C ALA A 27 -13.48 -16.76 -2.79
N SER A 28 -14.48 -16.32 -2.01
CA SER A 28 -14.80 -16.98 -0.73
C SER A 28 -15.46 -18.35 -0.89
N GLU A 29 -16.24 -18.58 -1.95
CA GLU A 29 -16.91 -19.87 -2.24
C GLU A 29 -15.96 -20.90 -2.85
N LEU A 30 -14.92 -20.43 -3.54
CA LEU A 30 -13.88 -21.26 -4.12
C LEU A 30 -12.65 -21.41 -3.21
N ASP A 31 -12.74 -20.97 -1.95
CA ASP A 31 -11.68 -21.07 -0.94
C ASP A 31 -10.32 -20.50 -1.40
N PHE A 32 -10.34 -19.34 -2.06
CA PHE A 32 -9.11 -18.61 -2.35
C PHE A 32 -8.50 -18.11 -1.03
N GLU A 33 -7.17 -18.08 -0.96
CA GLU A 33 -6.46 -17.59 0.22
C GLU A 33 -6.51 -16.05 0.33
N LEU A 34 -6.45 -15.36 -0.81
CA LEU A 34 -6.39 -13.90 -0.84
C LEU A 34 -7.06 -13.35 -2.10
N LEU A 35 -7.82 -12.26 -1.95
CA LEU A 35 -8.39 -11.49 -3.05
C LEU A 35 -7.83 -10.07 -3.02
N THR A 36 -7.14 -9.66 -4.09
CA THR A 36 -6.66 -8.28 -4.23
C THR A 36 -7.74 -7.36 -4.81
N ILE A 37 -7.83 -6.15 -4.26
CA ILE A 37 -8.78 -5.11 -4.65
C ILE A 37 -8.02 -3.79 -4.84
N ASP A 38 -7.76 -3.48 -6.12
CA ASP A 38 -6.95 -2.34 -6.50
C ASP A 38 -7.81 -1.18 -7.00
N GLY A 39 -7.63 -0.02 -6.37
CA GLY A 39 -8.25 1.23 -6.83
C GLY A 39 -7.55 1.83 -8.05
N SER A 40 -8.16 2.85 -8.64
CA SER A 40 -7.68 3.53 -9.87
C SER A 40 -6.30 4.16 -9.75
N GLY A 41 -5.78 4.41 -8.54
CA GLY A 41 -4.43 4.92 -8.31
C GLY A 41 -3.30 3.91 -8.63
N GLY A 42 -3.65 2.72 -9.15
CA GLY A 42 -2.70 1.69 -9.56
C GLY A 42 -1.75 2.15 -10.66
N GLY A 43 -0.65 1.42 -10.82
CA GLY A 43 0.31 1.63 -11.90
C GLY A 43 0.23 0.54 -12.95
N THR A 44 0.57 0.89 -14.18
CA THR A 44 0.77 -0.04 -15.28
C THR A 44 2.09 0.26 -15.99
N GLY A 45 2.65 -0.74 -16.66
CA GLY A 45 3.73 -0.54 -17.63
C GLY A 45 3.22 -0.36 -19.07
N MET A 46 2.00 -0.82 -19.40
CA MET A 46 1.58 -1.02 -20.80
C MET A 46 0.08 -0.76 -21.09
N SER A 47 -0.73 -0.29 -20.14
CA SER A 47 -2.17 -0.12 -20.42
C SER A 47 -2.45 1.06 -21.36
N PRO A 48 -3.49 0.98 -22.21
CA PRO A 48 -3.94 2.10 -23.02
C PRO A 48 -4.29 3.34 -22.18
N ASN A 49 -3.91 4.52 -22.65
CA ASN A 49 -4.14 5.79 -21.95
C ASN A 49 -5.63 6.02 -21.61
N ASP A 50 -6.53 5.71 -22.53
CA ASP A 50 -7.97 5.86 -22.31
C ASP A 50 -8.48 5.02 -21.13
N MET A 51 -7.89 3.84 -20.90
CA MET A 51 -8.21 3.05 -19.70
C MET A 51 -7.61 3.67 -18.44
N LEU A 52 -6.42 4.27 -18.51
CA LEU A 52 -5.80 4.89 -17.34
C LEU A 52 -6.56 6.12 -16.87
N ASP A 53 -7.05 6.92 -17.81
CA ASP A 53 -7.68 8.19 -17.50
C ASP A 53 -9.16 8.02 -17.14
N ASN A 54 -9.85 7.05 -17.78
CA ASN A 54 -11.31 6.95 -17.69
C ASN A 54 -11.80 5.67 -16.98
N TRP A 55 -10.93 4.69 -16.69
CA TRP A 55 -11.36 3.41 -16.11
C TRP A 55 -10.80 3.23 -14.70
N GLY A 56 -11.70 3.05 -13.73
CA GLY A 56 -11.36 2.67 -12.37
C GLY A 56 -12.28 3.33 -11.35
N VAL A 57 -12.16 2.89 -10.10
CA VAL A 57 -12.85 3.51 -8.97
C VAL A 57 -11.81 4.03 -8.00
N PRO A 58 -11.98 5.26 -7.48
CA PRO A 58 -11.12 5.80 -6.44
C PRO A 58 -10.97 4.83 -5.27
N SER A 59 -9.74 4.65 -4.78
CA SER A 59 -9.39 3.61 -3.80
C SER A 59 -10.30 3.63 -2.57
N VAL A 60 -10.56 4.80 -1.98
CA VAL A 60 -11.40 4.93 -0.78
C VAL A 60 -12.81 4.36 -1.00
N LEU A 61 -13.46 4.72 -2.12
CA LEU A 61 -14.81 4.26 -2.46
C LEU A 61 -14.82 2.75 -2.70
N LEU A 62 -13.85 2.24 -3.45
CA LEU A 62 -13.76 0.82 -3.76
C LEU A 62 -13.50 -0.02 -2.50
N HIS A 63 -12.57 0.41 -1.66
CA HIS A 63 -12.20 -0.29 -0.42
C HIS A 63 -13.35 -0.25 0.59
N ALA A 64 -14.07 0.88 0.71
CA ALA A 64 -15.28 0.97 1.52
C ALA A 64 -16.36 -0.01 1.07
N LYS A 65 -16.64 -0.09 -0.24
CA LYS A 65 -17.61 -1.06 -0.78
C LYS A 65 -17.14 -2.51 -0.64
N ALA A 66 -15.85 -2.78 -0.77
CA ALA A 66 -15.30 -4.09 -0.52
C ALA A 66 -15.53 -4.55 0.93
N HIS A 67 -15.27 -3.66 1.89
CA HIS A 67 -15.58 -3.91 3.30
C HIS A 67 -17.08 -4.16 3.51
N ASP A 68 -17.95 -3.32 2.97
CA ASP A 68 -19.41 -3.48 3.10
C ASP A 68 -19.89 -4.85 2.60
N TYR A 69 -19.42 -5.31 1.43
CA TYR A 69 -19.77 -6.64 0.93
C TYR A 69 -19.19 -7.78 1.75
N ALA A 70 -17.98 -7.62 2.27
CA ALA A 70 -17.38 -8.58 3.19
C ALA A 70 -18.18 -8.67 4.51
N PHE A 71 -18.58 -7.52 5.06
CA PHE A 71 -19.42 -7.42 6.24
C PHE A 71 -20.77 -8.10 6.05
N LEU A 72 -21.50 -7.77 4.98
CA LEU A 72 -22.79 -8.39 4.66
C LEU A 72 -22.70 -9.92 4.54
N ARG A 73 -21.61 -10.42 3.97
CA ARG A 73 -21.38 -11.86 3.81
C ARG A 73 -21.07 -12.52 5.16
N ALA A 74 -20.22 -11.91 5.98
CA ALA A 74 -19.91 -12.39 7.33
C ALA A 74 -21.17 -12.39 8.22
N ALA A 75 -21.97 -11.32 8.17
CA ALA A 75 -23.24 -11.22 8.90
C ALA A 75 -24.25 -12.29 8.50
N ALA A 76 -24.18 -12.79 7.26
CA ALA A 76 -24.96 -13.94 6.79
C ALA A 76 -24.37 -15.31 7.18
N GLY A 77 -23.37 -15.35 8.08
CA GLY A 77 -22.72 -16.58 8.54
C GLY A 77 -21.84 -17.25 7.48
N LYS A 78 -21.47 -16.55 6.41
CA LYS A 78 -20.66 -17.10 5.32
C LYS A 78 -19.20 -16.71 5.47
N LYS A 79 -18.30 -17.62 5.11
CA LYS A 79 -16.84 -17.37 5.05
C LYS A 79 -16.54 -16.19 4.13
N VAL A 80 -15.59 -15.34 4.53
CA VAL A 80 -15.06 -14.23 3.75
C VAL A 80 -13.59 -14.51 3.46
N VAL A 81 -13.19 -14.38 2.19
CA VAL A 81 -11.79 -14.44 1.76
C VAL A 81 -11.00 -13.26 2.34
N ASP A 82 -9.74 -13.48 2.71
CA ASP A 82 -8.89 -12.37 3.12
C ASP A 82 -8.69 -11.40 1.96
N LEU A 83 -8.75 -10.11 2.26
CA LEU A 83 -8.64 -9.06 1.26
C LEU A 83 -7.24 -8.43 1.33
N ALA A 84 -6.69 -8.13 0.16
CA ALA A 84 -5.56 -7.21 0.03
C ALA A 84 -5.99 -5.99 -0.77
N VAL A 85 -5.53 -4.81 -0.38
CA VAL A 85 -5.95 -3.56 -1.05
C VAL A 85 -4.76 -2.82 -1.63
N GLY A 86 -4.92 -2.31 -2.85
CA GLY A 86 -3.91 -1.51 -3.53
C GLY A 86 -4.51 -0.28 -4.21
N GLY A 87 -3.66 0.43 -4.94
CA GLY A 87 -4.04 1.62 -5.71
C GLY A 87 -3.43 2.90 -5.13
N GLY A 88 -2.18 3.20 -5.52
CA GLY A 88 -1.51 4.46 -5.23
C GLY A 88 -0.97 4.62 -3.80
N LEU A 89 -0.88 3.53 -3.03
CA LEU A 89 -0.43 3.55 -1.64
C LEU A 89 1.10 3.58 -1.56
N ALA A 90 1.64 4.58 -0.86
CA ALA A 90 3.09 4.82 -0.77
C ALA A 90 3.59 5.15 0.64
N LYS A 91 2.74 5.68 1.52
CA LYS A 91 3.14 6.16 2.85
C LYS A 91 2.67 5.19 3.95
N PRO A 92 3.39 5.12 5.09
CA PRO A 92 2.96 4.31 6.24
C PRO A 92 1.55 4.69 6.71
N SER A 93 1.23 5.99 6.76
CA SER A 93 -0.10 6.50 7.12
C SER A 93 -1.20 6.03 6.17
N GLN A 94 -0.90 5.87 4.88
CA GLN A 94 -1.85 5.35 3.90
C GLN A 94 -2.07 3.85 4.08
N ALA A 95 -1.02 3.09 4.36
CA ALA A 95 -1.12 1.67 4.66
C ALA A 95 -1.95 1.43 5.93
N PHE A 96 -1.68 2.17 7.01
CA PHE A 96 -2.45 2.11 8.26
C PHE A 96 -3.94 2.41 8.02
N LYS A 97 -4.25 3.49 7.30
CA LYS A 97 -5.64 3.85 6.96
C LYS A 97 -6.32 2.79 6.09
N ALA A 98 -5.61 2.18 5.16
CA ALA A 98 -6.17 1.14 4.29
C ALA A 98 -6.50 -0.14 5.07
N LEU A 99 -5.62 -0.53 6.02
CA LEU A 99 -5.87 -1.63 6.95
C LEU A 99 -7.07 -1.33 7.85
N ALA A 100 -7.09 -0.16 8.48
CA ALA A 100 -8.19 0.27 9.35
C ALA A 100 -9.52 0.35 8.61
N LEU A 101 -9.57 0.97 7.42
CA LEU A 101 -10.79 1.06 6.59
C LEU A 101 -11.34 -0.32 6.23
N GLY A 102 -10.45 -1.28 5.96
CA GLY A 102 -10.81 -2.62 5.55
C GLY A 102 -10.96 -3.65 6.68
N ALA A 103 -10.67 -3.27 7.93
CA ALA A 103 -10.68 -4.19 9.06
C ALA A 103 -12.10 -4.74 9.34
N PRO A 104 -12.25 -6.02 9.73
CA PRO A 104 -11.18 -7.00 9.95
C PRO A 104 -10.80 -7.80 8.68
N TYR A 105 -11.38 -7.50 7.52
CA TYR A 105 -11.28 -8.35 6.32
C TYR A 105 -10.02 -8.10 5.49
N VAL A 106 -9.47 -6.89 5.52
CA VAL A 106 -8.22 -6.55 4.82
C VAL A 106 -7.02 -6.97 5.67
N LYS A 107 -6.20 -7.86 5.12
CA LYS A 107 -5.00 -8.42 5.78
C LYS A 107 -3.68 -7.90 5.22
N ALA A 108 -3.71 -7.31 4.02
CA ALA A 108 -2.50 -6.84 3.36
C ALA A 108 -2.74 -5.58 2.54
N VAL A 109 -1.66 -4.81 2.36
CA VAL A 109 -1.63 -3.62 1.50
C VAL A 109 -0.66 -3.85 0.36
N CYS A 110 -1.17 -3.82 -0.87
CA CYS A 110 -0.40 -4.01 -2.08
C CYS A 110 0.29 -2.69 -2.48
N MET A 111 1.62 -2.70 -2.42
CA MET A 111 2.48 -1.56 -2.72
C MET A 111 3.47 -1.99 -3.81
N SER A 112 3.39 -1.37 -4.98
CA SER A 112 4.26 -1.73 -6.12
C SER A 112 5.16 -0.56 -6.51
N ARG A 113 4.58 0.48 -7.14
CA ARG A 113 5.34 1.66 -7.59
C ARG A 113 6.13 2.34 -6.46
N SER A 114 5.61 2.34 -5.24
CA SER A 114 6.28 2.88 -4.05
C SER A 114 7.57 2.16 -3.70
N PHE A 115 7.73 0.88 -4.06
CA PHE A 115 8.99 0.14 -3.96
C PHE A 115 9.84 0.24 -5.24
N MET A 116 9.21 0.30 -6.41
CA MET A 116 9.94 0.44 -7.68
C MET A 116 10.71 1.77 -7.77
N ILE A 117 10.14 2.87 -7.27
CA ILE A 117 10.79 4.19 -7.30
C ILE A 117 12.15 4.18 -6.57
N PRO A 118 12.25 3.77 -5.28
CA PRO A 118 13.55 3.71 -4.61
C PRO A 118 14.48 2.66 -5.23
N ALA A 119 13.97 1.53 -5.72
CA ALA A 119 14.79 0.54 -6.44
C ALA A 119 15.46 1.16 -7.67
N PHE A 120 14.68 1.88 -8.48
CA PHE A 120 15.18 2.58 -9.67
C PHE A 120 16.17 3.69 -9.33
N LEU A 121 15.92 4.42 -8.23
CA LEU A 121 16.89 5.40 -7.71
C LEU A 121 18.21 4.71 -7.33
N GLY A 122 18.16 3.55 -6.67
CA GLY A 122 19.35 2.76 -6.35
C GLY A 122 20.12 2.31 -7.59
N CYS A 123 19.44 1.83 -8.64
CA CYS A 123 20.06 1.50 -9.92
C CYS A 123 20.79 2.69 -10.55
N ASN A 124 20.19 3.88 -10.50
CA ASN A 124 20.80 5.10 -11.02
C ASN A 124 22.04 5.54 -10.23
N ILE A 125 21.97 5.45 -8.90
CA ILE A 125 23.10 5.76 -8.01
C ILE A 125 24.25 4.77 -8.24
N GLU A 126 23.95 3.47 -8.35
CA GLU A 126 24.97 2.45 -8.66
C GLU A 126 25.62 2.71 -10.01
N GLY A 127 24.84 2.98 -11.06
CA GLY A 127 25.39 3.27 -12.39
C GLY A 127 26.18 4.57 -12.51
N ALA A 128 25.92 5.54 -11.62
CA ALA A 128 26.66 6.79 -11.54
C ALA A 128 27.98 6.62 -10.77
N LEU A 129 27.99 5.84 -9.69
CA LEU A 129 29.19 5.56 -8.89
C LEU A 129 30.10 4.50 -9.53
N HIS A 130 29.52 3.54 -10.23
CA HIS A 130 30.19 2.40 -10.87
C HIS A 130 29.79 2.34 -12.35
N PRO A 131 30.40 3.17 -13.22
CA PRO A 131 30.08 3.24 -14.64
C PRO A 131 30.09 1.90 -15.36
N GLU A 132 30.96 0.98 -14.95
CA GLU A 132 31.09 -0.37 -15.50
C GLU A 132 29.89 -1.28 -15.20
N ARG A 133 29.09 -0.96 -14.16
CA ARG A 133 27.89 -1.73 -13.79
C ARG A 133 26.60 -1.12 -14.35
N ARG A 134 26.68 0.10 -14.90
CA ARG A 134 25.51 0.90 -15.30
C ARG A 134 24.55 0.17 -16.21
N GLU A 135 25.06 -0.49 -17.26
CA GLU A 135 24.24 -1.24 -18.20
C GLU A 135 23.54 -2.44 -17.52
N ARG A 136 24.29 -3.18 -16.70
CA ARG A 136 23.78 -4.36 -15.95
C ARG A 136 22.62 -4.00 -15.02
N VAL A 137 22.67 -2.83 -14.39
CA VAL A 137 21.63 -2.38 -13.44
C VAL A 137 20.56 -1.50 -14.10
N HIS A 138 20.64 -1.28 -15.41
CA HIS A 138 19.77 -0.36 -16.16
C HIS A 138 19.77 1.07 -15.59
N GLY A 139 20.94 1.54 -15.13
CA GLY A 139 21.11 2.90 -14.60
C GLY A 139 21.11 3.94 -15.72
N ALA A 140 20.35 5.02 -15.55
CA ALA A 140 20.23 6.11 -16.51
C ALA A 140 21.17 7.29 -16.23
N TRP A 141 21.82 7.34 -15.07
CA TRP A 141 22.65 8.48 -14.65
C TRP A 141 24.13 8.24 -14.98
N SER A 142 24.77 9.27 -15.55
CA SER A 142 26.21 9.29 -15.79
C SER A 142 27.02 9.83 -14.61
N ALA A 143 26.39 10.63 -13.75
CA ALA A 143 26.96 11.22 -12.54
C ALA A 143 25.86 11.42 -11.49
N LEU A 144 26.24 11.54 -10.21
CA LEU A 144 25.29 11.81 -9.14
C LEU A 144 24.76 13.25 -9.24
N PRO A 145 23.44 13.47 -9.16
CA PRO A 145 22.88 14.81 -9.10
C PRO A 145 23.20 15.47 -7.76
N LYS A 146 23.22 16.81 -7.74
CA LYS A 146 23.50 17.60 -6.53
C LYS A 146 22.64 17.19 -5.33
N THR A 147 21.36 16.90 -5.55
CA THR A 147 20.43 16.47 -4.50
C THR A 147 20.84 15.18 -3.78
N VAL A 148 21.61 14.31 -4.43
CA VAL A 148 22.18 13.10 -3.80
C VAL A 148 23.53 13.41 -3.17
N LEU A 149 24.37 14.19 -3.85
CA LEU A 149 25.69 14.60 -3.33
C LEU A 149 25.59 15.41 -2.02
N ASP A 150 24.54 16.20 -1.86
CA ASP A 150 24.26 16.93 -0.61
C ASP A 150 24.01 15.98 0.58
N ILE A 151 23.66 14.71 0.32
CA ILE A 151 23.51 13.64 1.33
C ILE A 151 24.83 12.88 1.50
N GLY A 152 25.48 12.53 0.39
CA GLY A 152 26.76 11.82 0.37
C GLY A 152 27.17 11.31 -1.01
N ASP A 153 28.36 10.74 -1.09
CA ASP A 153 28.99 10.25 -2.32
C ASP A 153 29.36 8.76 -2.28
N THR A 154 29.02 8.06 -1.20
CA THR A 154 29.24 6.62 -1.00
C THR A 154 27.94 5.91 -0.65
N PRO A 155 27.76 4.61 -0.97
CA PRO A 155 26.51 3.91 -0.65
C PRO A 155 26.21 3.88 0.86
N GLU A 156 27.23 3.81 1.72
CA GLU A 156 27.10 3.87 3.18
C GLU A 156 26.45 5.18 3.65
N THR A 157 26.86 6.30 3.06
CA THR A 157 26.36 7.64 3.42
C THR A 157 25.01 7.95 2.79
N ILE A 158 24.78 7.47 1.56
CA ILE A 158 23.57 7.75 0.79
C ILE A 158 22.36 6.95 1.30
N PHE A 159 22.54 5.66 1.64
CA PHE A 159 21.43 4.80 2.03
C PHE A 159 21.35 4.63 3.55
N ALA A 160 20.32 5.25 4.16
CA ALA A 160 20.08 5.15 5.60
C ALA A 160 19.99 3.68 6.11
N GLY A 161 19.42 2.78 5.31
CA GLY A 161 19.30 1.36 5.67
C GLY A 161 20.57 0.53 5.45
N TYR A 162 21.68 1.10 4.95
CA TYR A 162 22.88 0.36 4.57
C TYR A 162 23.48 -0.42 5.74
N HIS A 163 23.72 0.25 6.88
CA HIS A 163 24.36 -0.35 8.04
C HIS A 163 23.49 -1.43 8.69
N ALA A 164 22.18 -1.20 8.81
CA ALA A 164 21.25 -2.20 9.31
C ALA A 164 21.20 -3.45 8.41
N LEU A 165 21.27 -3.27 7.10
CA LEU A 165 21.32 -4.38 6.15
C LEU A 165 22.66 -5.14 6.25
N LYS A 166 23.77 -4.41 6.38
CA LYS A 166 25.12 -4.97 6.58
C LYS A 166 25.22 -5.79 7.86
N GLU A 167 24.63 -5.31 8.96
CA GLU A 167 24.58 -6.06 10.22
C GLU A 167 23.80 -7.36 10.06
N ARG A 168 22.70 -7.33 9.30
CA ARG A 168 21.83 -8.50 9.06
C ARG A 168 22.45 -9.55 8.14
N LEU A 169 23.14 -9.13 7.08
CA LEU A 169 23.63 -10.04 6.02
C LEU A 169 25.14 -10.31 6.08
N GLY A 170 25.90 -9.50 6.83
CA GLY A 170 27.35 -9.56 6.89
C GLY A 170 28.03 -8.58 5.91
N ALA A 171 29.24 -8.18 6.25
CA ALA A 171 30.01 -7.20 5.47
C ALA A 171 30.38 -7.71 4.06
N ASP A 172 30.75 -8.99 3.96
CA ASP A 172 31.19 -9.60 2.70
C ASP A 172 30.05 -9.70 1.68
N GLU A 173 28.81 -9.85 2.16
CA GLU A 173 27.64 -9.96 1.29
C GLU A 173 27.27 -8.63 0.64
N MET A 174 27.54 -7.50 1.30
CA MET A 174 27.16 -6.17 0.80
C MET A 174 27.74 -5.84 -0.58
N ALA A 175 28.90 -6.41 -0.93
CA ALA A 175 29.52 -6.22 -2.25
C ALA A 175 28.70 -6.84 -3.40
N HIS A 176 27.84 -7.81 -3.11
CA HIS A 176 27.03 -8.55 -4.08
C HIS A 176 25.60 -8.00 -4.18
N ILE A 177 25.18 -7.14 -3.25
CA ILE A 177 23.83 -6.59 -3.20
C ILE A 177 23.72 -5.35 -4.11
N PRO A 178 22.81 -5.34 -5.10
CA PRO A 178 22.59 -4.16 -5.93
C PRO A 178 22.00 -3.02 -5.09
N TYR A 179 22.37 -1.77 -5.39
CA TYR A 179 21.93 -0.63 -4.58
C TYR A 179 20.41 -0.42 -4.63
N GLY A 180 19.76 -0.87 -5.70
CA GLY A 180 18.30 -0.92 -5.78
C GLY A 180 17.67 -1.75 -4.66
N ALA A 181 18.29 -2.87 -4.27
CA ALA A 181 17.81 -3.69 -3.16
C ALA A 181 18.03 -3.01 -1.80
N ILE A 182 19.16 -2.31 -1.62
CA ILE A 182 19.43 -1.51 -0.41
C ILE A 182 18.41 -0.37 -0.27
N ALA A 183 18.07 0.28 -1.38
CA ALA A 183 17.05 1.33 -1.41
C ALA A 183 15.65 0.79 -1.10
N MET A 184 15.29 -0.39 -1.62
CA MET A 184 14.04 -1.08 -1.27
C MET A 184 14.00 -1.46 0.21
N TRP A 185 15.10 -1.98 0.76
CA TRP A 185 15.21 -2.29 2.19
C TRP A 185 15.00 -1.04 3.05
N THR A 186 15.62 0.08 2.68
CA THR A 186 15.43 1.37 3.36
C THR A 186 13.96 1.81 3.32
N MET A 187 13.24 1.54 2.22
CA MET A 187 11.81 1.80 2.14
C MET A 187 10.98 0.86 3.03
N CYS A 188 11.33 -0.43 3.11
CA CYS A 188 10.71 -1.37 4.05
C CYS A 188 10.87 -0.91 5.51
N ASP A 189 12.08 -0.50 5.89
CA ASP A 189 12.38 0.00 7.23
C ASP A 189 11.55 1.24 7.57
N ARG A 190 11.51 2.23 6.65
CA ARG A 190 10.65 3.42 6.78
C ARG A 190 9.17 3.07 6.93
N LEU A 191 8.68 2.08 6.17
CA LEU A 191 7.30 1.62 6.26
C LEU A 191 7.01 0.94 7.60
N GLY A 192 7.91 0.07 8.05
CA GLY A 192 7.82 -0.62 9.33
C GLY A 192 7.76 0.37 10.50
N ALA A 193 8.76 1.26 10.61
CA ALA A 193 8.83 2.27 11.66
C ALA A 193 7.62 3.21 11.64
N GLY A 194 7.19 3.66 10.45
CA GLY A 194 6.03 4.54 10.32
C GLY A 194 4.70 3.85 10.68
N LEU A 195 4.55 2.56 10.34
CA LEU A 195 3.36 1.79 10.70
C LEU A 195 3.31 1.57 12.22
N GLN A 196 4.44 1.22 12.83
CA GLN A 196 4.58 1.13 14.29
C GLN A 196 4.22 2.43 14.99
N HIS A 197 4.63 3.58 14.44
CA HIS A 197 4.27 4.89 14.98
C HIS A 197 2.75 5.11 15.00
N HIS A 198 2.07 4.84 13.89
CA HIS A 198 0.60 4.98 13.81
C HIS A 198 -0.12 4.01 14.73
N MET A 199 0.33 2.75 14.77
CA MET A 199 -0.22 1.73 15.65
C MET A 199 -0.03 2.07 17.14
N ALA A 200 1.14 2.60 17.52
CA ALA A 200 1.38 3.06 18.89
C ALA A 200 0.43 4.21 19.27
N GLY A 201 0.18 5.15 18.35
CA GLY A 201 -0.81 6.21 18.54
C GLY A 201 -2.23 5.68 18.76
N ALA A 202 -2.60 4.61 18.06
CA ALA A 202 -3.87 3.89 18.21
C ALA A 202 -3.86 2.83 19.33
N ARG A 203 -2.76 2.69 20.08
CA ARG A 203 -2.57 1.68 21.14
C ARG A 203 -2.76 0.24 20.65
N LYS A 204 -2.36 -0.04 19.42
CA LYS A 204 -2.36 -1.38 18.81
C LYS A 204 -0.95 -1.94 18.78
N PHE A 205 -0.77 -3.16 19.31
CA PHE A 205 0.54 -3.83 19.39
C PHE A 205 0.71 -4.94 18.34
N GLY A 206 -0.24 -5.07 17.42
CA GLY A 206 -0.27 -6.03 16.32
C GLY A 206 -1.18 -5.52 15.20
N VAL A 207 -0.87 -5.87 13.95
CA VAL A 207 -1.63 -5.44 12.76
C VAL A 207 -3.05 -5.99 12.79
N GLU A 208 -3.20 -7.20 13.33
CA GLU A 208 -4.46 -7.88 13.56
C GLU A 208 -5.40 -7.17 14.55
N HIS A 209 -4.87 -6.24 15.36
CA HIS A 209 -5.66 -5.45 16.30
C HIS A 209 -6.14 -4.12 15.72
N ILE A 210 -5.68 -3.75 14.52
CA ILE A 210 -6.16 -2.55 13.83
C ILE A 210 -7.64 -2.76 13.48
N ASP A 211 -8.46 -1.77 13.82
CA ASP A 211 -9.88 -1.77 13.55
C ASP A 211 -10.35 -0.44 12.96
N ARG A 212 -11.63 -0.39 12.59
CA ARG A 212 -12.22 0.76 11.91
C ARG A 212 -12.35 2.00 12.80
N THR A 213 -12.25 1.87 14.12
CA THR A 213 -12.31 2.98 15.08
C THR A 213 -10.96 3.69 15.23
N ASP A 214 -9.87 3.11 14.70
CA ASP A 214 -8.54 3.74 14.70
C ASP A 214 -8.42 4.92 13.72
N ILE A 215 -9.45 5.17 12.92
CA ILE A 215 -9.53 6.27 11.95
C ILE A 215 -10.89 6.95 12.05
N CYS A 216 -10.91 8.24 11.70
CA CYS A 216 -12.13 9.03 11.57
C CYS A 216 -12.20 9.69 10.18
N ALA A 217 -13.40 10.03 9.75
CA ALA A 217 -13.63 10.75 8.50
C ALA A 217 -13.39 12.26 8.71
N ALA A 218 -12.50 12.84 7.90
CA ALA A 218 -12.19 14.27 7.98
C ALA A 218 -13.23 15.18 7.28
N ASN A 219 -14.18 14.59 6.54
CA ASN A 219 -15.30 15.30 5.92
C ASN A 219 -16.55 14.39 5.89
N ARG A 220 -17.71 15.00 5.71
CA ARG A 220 -19.01 14.30 5.76
C ARG A 220 -19.24 13.37 4.57
N GLU A 221 -18.72 13.71 3.39
CA GLU A 221 -18.78 12.85 2.20
C GLU A 221 -18.06 11.52 2.45
N THR A 222 -16.85 11.56 3.00
CA THR A 222 -16.09 10.36 3.37
C THR A 222 -16.81 9.58 4.44
N ALA A 223 -17.41 10.25 5.43
CA ALA A 223 -18.18 9.58 6.47
C ALA A 223 -19.37 8.80 5.87
N GLN A 224 -20.10 9.42 4.95
CA GLN A 224 -21.23 8.82 4.24
C GLN A 224 -20.80 7.61 3.39
N GLU A 225 -19.71 7.72 2.63
CA GLU A 225 -19.28 6.65 1.72
C GLU A 225 -18.61 5.48 2.46
N THR A 226 -17.89 5.77 3.54
CA THR A 226 -17.14 4.74 4.28
C THR A 226 -17.92 4.14 5.42
N GLY A 227 -18.89 4.86 6.00
CA GLY A 227 -19.52 4.51 7.28
C GLY A 227 -18.61 4.72 8.49
N ILE A 228 -17.49 5.44 8.33
CA ILE A 228 -16.62 5.86 9.45
C ILE A 228 -17.16 7.18 10.01
N PRO A 229 -17.28 7.34 11.35
CA PRO A 229 -17.78 8.58 11.94
C PRO A 229 -16.97 9.81 11.53
N PHE A 230 -17.66 10.95 11.43
CA PHE A 230 -16.98 12.23 11.24
C PHE A 230 -16.12 12.57 12.47
N ILE A 231 -15.01 13.27 12.28
CA ILE A 231 -13.99 13.49 13.32
C ILE A 231 -14.51 14.07 14.64
N THR A 232 -15.57 14.89 14.61
CA THR A 232 -16.17 15.48 15.83
C THR A 232 -17.24 14.58 16.46
N GLU A 233 -17.66 13.53 15.76
CA GLU A 233 -18.69 12.57 16.21
C GLU A 233 -18.04 11.30 16.79
N GLN A 234 -16.76 11.05 16.45
CA GLN A 234 -15.96 9.97 17.01
C GLN A 234 -15.87 10.11 18.53
N ASP A 235 -16.35 9.09 19.26
CA ASP A 235 -16.36 9.00 20.72
C ASP A 235 -17.10 10.14 21.46
N ASP A 236 -17.89 10.96 20.76
CA ASP A 236 -18.56 12.13 21.37
C ASP A 236 -19.54 11.72 22.48
N GLU A 237 -20.28 10.62 22.31
CA GLU A 237 -21.18 10.12 23.36
C GLU A 237 -20.43 9.71 24.63
N LEU A 238 -19.24 9.12 24.49
CA LEU A 238 -18.41 8.75 25.63
C LEU A 238 -17.82 10.00 26.29
N ALA A 239 -17.31 10.93 25.47
CA ALA A 239 -16.77 12.20 25.94
C ALA A 239 -17.82 12.99 26.74
N ARG A 240 -19.06 13.08 26.24
CA ARG A 240 -20.17 13.72 26.96
C ARG A 240 -20.48 13.06 28.29
N ARG A 241 -20.50 11.73 28.36
CA ARG A 241 -20.69 11.00 29.62
C ARG A 241 -19.59 11.33 30.64
N ILE A 242 -18.33 11.31 30.21
CA ILE A 242 -17.18 11.67 31.08
C ILE A 242 -17.29 13.11 31.59
N VAL A 243 -17.69 14.05 30.74
CA VAL A 243 -17.83 15.47 31.13
C VAL A 243 -19.01 15.70 32.08
N LEU A 244 -20.10 14.94 31.92
CA LEU A 244 -21.31 15.09 32.74
C LEU A 244 -21.22 14.37 34.11
N GLY A 245 -20.36 13.37 34.25
CA GLY A 245 -20.22 12.55 35.47
C GLY A 245 -20.95 11.23 35.36
#